data_AF-A0A8J5U514-F1
#
_entry.id   AF-A0A8J5U514-F1
#
_cell.length_a   1.000
_cell.length_b   1.000
_cell.length_c   1.000
_cell.angle_alpha   90.00
_cell.angle_beta   90.00
_cell.angle_gamma   90.00
#
_symmetry.space_group_name_H-M   'P 1'
#
loop_
_entity.id
_entity.type
_entity.pdbx_description
1 polymer ?
#
loop_
_entity_poly.entity_id
_entity_poly.type
_entity_poly.pdbx_seq_one_letter_code
_entity_poly.pdbx_strand_id
1 'polypeptide(L)'
;MSSSRFNGDGIVPSAITDSRDIGRYVAKIIADPRTLNKSVFAYSEVLTQREIFQIVEEASGEKLDYNYISNEDAMARVVSAQNAAEATGLEDKGAQSALAAAQYTYSTCVRGDNTPEYAQYLGYLDGKELYPDLDFIPFQKYVSELIDGTARSAYA
;
A
#
# COMPACT_ATOMS: atom_id res chain seq x y z
N MET A 1 11.14 -14.61 15.45
CA MET A 1 9.78 -14.51 14.90
C MET A 1 9.50 -13.04 14.68
N SER A 2 9.30 -12.60 13.43
CA SER A 2 8.88 -11.22 13.16
C SER A 2 7.41 -11.11 13.51
N SER A 3 7.07 -10.39 14.57
CA SER A 3 5.68 -10.18 14.95
C SER A 3 4.97 -9.25 13.96
N SER A 4 3.66 -9.46 13.78
CA SER A 4 2.79 -8.57 13.01
C SER A 4 2.68 -7.23 13.73
N ARG A 5 2.89 -6.11 13.01
CA ARG A 5 3.01 -4.77 13.61
C ARG A 5 1.99 -3.80 12.99
N PHE A 6 1.21 -3.16 13.84
CA PHE A 6 0.42 -1.98 13.49
C PHE A 6 1.23 -0.70 13.70
N ASN A 7 1.11 0.25 12.78
CA ASN A 7 1.51 1.64 13.03
C ASN A 7 0.31 2.37 13.63
N GLY A 8 0.53 3.10 14.71
CA GLY A 8 -0.54 3.67 15.52
C GLY A 8 -1.50 2.56 15.98
N ASP A 9 -2.79 2.80 15.82
CA ASP A 9 -3.86 1.83 16.08
C ASP A 9 -4.21 0.96 14.87
N GLY A 10 -3.54 1.16 13.72
CA GLY A 10 -3.75 0.41 12.48
C GLY A 10 -5.02 0.76 11.71
N ILE A 11 -5.69 1.89 12.02
CA ILE A 11 -6.97 2.27 11.38
C ILE A 11 -6.81 3.27 10.22
N VAL A 12 -5.59 3.68 9.89
CA VAL A 12 -5.34 4.61 8.79
C VAL A 12 -5.62 3.88 7.46
N PRO A 13 -6.56 4.37 6.63
CA PRO A 13 -6.89 3.74 5.36
C PRO A 13 -5.77 3.96 4.33
N SER A 14 -5.58 2.98 3.45
CA SER A 14 -4.67 3.07 2.32
C SER A 14 -5.25 2.32 1.13
N ALA A 15 -5.15 2.93 -0.05
CA ALA A 15 -5.49 2.29 -1.32
C ALA A 15 -4.53 1.14 -1.64
N ILE A 16 -5.07 0.03 -2.12
CA ILE A 16 -4.33 -1.13 -2.58
C ILE A 16 -4.84 -1.58 -3.95
N THR A 17 -3.95 -2.22 -4.71
CA THR A 17 -4.24 -2.74 -6.06
C THR A 17 -3.55 -4.08 -6.22
N ASP A 18 -4.29 -5.10 -6.68
CA ASP A 18 -3.66 -6.35 -7.11
C ASP A 18 -2.78 -6.08 -8.34
N SER A 19 -1.55 -6.60 -8.34
CA SER A 19 -0.61 -6.41 -9.44
C SER A 19 -1.18 -6.76 -10.83
N ARG A 20 -2.11 -7.74 -10.90
CA ARG A 20 -2.78 -8.18 -12.12
C ARG A 20 -3.75 -7.14 -12.68
N ASP A 21 -4.24 -6.23 -11.85
CA ASP A 21 -5.14 -5.15 -12.26
C ASP A 21 -4.41 -3.89 -12.72
N ILE A 22 -3.14 -3.70 -12.33
CA ILE A 22 -2.34 -2.52 -12.71
C ILE A 22 -2.32 -2.37 -14.24
N GLY A 23 -2.01 -3.43 -14.97
CA GLY A 23 -1.97 -3.40 -16.43
C GLY A 23 -3.34 -3.08 -17.06
N ARG A 24 -4.44 -3.53 -16.43
CA ARG A 24 -5.82 -3.29 -16.90
C ARG A 24 -6.20 -1.82 -16.73
N TYR A 25 -5.85 -1.22 -15.59
CA TYR A 25 -5.99 0.23 -15.37
C TYR A 25 -5.13 1.03 -16.36
N VAL A 26 -3.84 0.70 -16.47
CA VAL A 26 -2.90 1.40 -17.37
C VAL A 26 -3.42 1.38 -18.81
N ALA A 27 -3.88 0.23 -19.31
CA ALA A 27 -4.40 0.11 -20.67
C ALA A 27 -5.61 1.03 -20.94
N LYS A 28 -6.51 1.19 -19.96
CA LYS A 28 -7.63 2.15 -20.07
C LYS A 28 -7.14 3.59 -20.01
N ILE A 29 -6.27 3.90 -19.05
CA ILE A 29 -5.74 5.26 -18.81
C ILE A 29 -5.05 5.81 -20.05
N ILE A 30 -4.13 5.06 -20.66
CA ILE A 30 -3.37 5.56 -21.82
C ILE A 30 -4.24 5.76 -23.07
N ALA A 31 -5.38 5.08 -23.16
CA ALA A 31 -6.29 5.16 -24.29
C ALA A 31 -7.41 6.18 -24.10
N ASP A 32 -7.60 6.70 -22.88
CA ASP A 32 -8.69 7.60 -22.54
C ASP A 32 -8.28 9.06 -22.71
N PRO A 33 -8.85 9.82 -23.67
CA PRO A 33 -8.49 11.22 -23.88
C PRO A 33 -8.77 12.12 -22.67
N ARG A 34 -9.64 11.71 -21.72
CA ARG A 34 -9.91 12.44 -20.47
C ARG A 34 -8.68 12.51 -19.56
N THR A 35 -7.72 11.60 -19.71
CA THR A 35 -6.54 11.47 -18.82
C THR A 35 -5.30 12.18 -19.37
N LEU A 36 -5.37 12.77 -20.58
CA LEU A 36 -4.24 13.44 -21.20
C LEU A 36 -3.70 14.58 -20.31
N ASN A 37 -2.42 14.50 -19.95
CA ASN A 37 -1.75 15.43 -19.04
C ASN A 37 -2.41 15.52 -17.65
N LYS A 38 -3.00 14.42 -17.17
CA LYS A 38 -3.60 14.31 -15.84
C LYS A 38 -2.96 13.17 -15.05
N SER A 39 -2.89 13.34 -13.74
CA SER A 39 -2.63 12.24 -12.81
C SER A 39 -3.93 11.48 -12.57
N VAL A 40 -3.87 10.16 -12.58
CA VAL A 40 -5.01 9.28 -12.28
C VAL A 40 -4.67 8.44 -11.06
N PHE A 41 -5.55 8.45 -10.06
CA PHE A 41 -5.44 7.60 -8.88
C PHE A 41 -6.19 6.28 -9.13
N ALA A 42 -5.43 5.25 -9.53
CA ALA A 42 -5.95 3.92 -9.77
C ALA A 42 -5.83 3.06 -8.51
N TYR A 43 -6.93 2.43 -8.09
CA TYR A 43 -6.96 1.58 -6.91
C TYR A 43 -8.05 0.50 -7.01
N SER A 44 -7.82 -0.67 -6.40
CA SER A 44 -8.82 -1.74 -6.29
C SER A 44 -9.68 -1.54 -5.06
N GLU A 45 -9.06 -1.40 -3.88
CA GLU A 45 -9.74 -1.27 -2.59
C GLU A 45 -9.04 -0.25 -1.71
N VAL A 46 -9.72 0.23 -0.69
CA VAL A 46 -9.14 1.04 0.39
C VAL A 46 -9.32 0.25 1.67
N LEU A 47 -8.20 -0.16 2.27
CA LEU A 47 -8.20 -0.98 3.48
C LEU A 47 -7.26 -0.37 4.52
N THR A 48 -7.57 -0.63 5.79
CA THR A 48 -6.72 -0.37 6.93
C THR A 48 -5.80 -1.56 7.22
N GLN A 49 -4.75 -1.37 8.02
CA GLN A 49 -3.91 -2.50 8.45
C GLN A 49 -4.75 -3.55 9.22
N ARG A 50 -5.74 -3.10 9.99
CA ARG A 50 -6.64 -3.99 10.74
C ARG A 50 -7.46 -4.88 9.83
N GLU A 51 -8.09 -4.31 8.81
CA GLU A 51 -8.88 -5.08 7.85
C GLU A 51 -8.00 -6.07 7.08
N ILE A 52 -6.79 -5.65 6.67
CA ILE A 52 -5.82 -6.55 6.03
C ILE A 52 -5.50 -7.76 6.92
N PHE A 53 -5.16 -7.53 8.19
CA PHE A 53 -4.84 -8.64 9.11
C PHE A 53 -6.07 -9.48 9.47
N GLN A 54 -7.24 -8.86 9.61
CA GLN A 54 -8.49 -9.60 9.82
C GLN A 54 -8.77 -10.56 8.66
N ILE A 55 -8.65 -10.10 7.42
CA ILE A 55 -8.82 -10.94 6.22
C ILE A 55 -7.83 -12.12 6.24
N VAL A 56 -6.58 -11.88 6.63
CA VAL A 56 -5.56 -12.93 6.74
C VAL A 56 -5.91 -13.94 7.82
N GLU A 57 -6.30 -13.50 9.02
CA GLU A 57 -6.71 -14.38 10.12
C GLU A 57 -7.94 -15.22 9.78
N GLU A 58 -8.96 -14.61 9.16
CA GLU A 58 -10.19 -15.29 8.76
C GLU A 58 -9.91 -16.37 7.72
N ALA A 59 -9.03 -16.08 6.76
CA ALA A 59 -8.70 -17.02 5.70
C ALA A 59 -7.77 -18.15 6.19
N SER A 60 -6.82 -17.87 7.08
CA SER A 60 -5.89 -18.87 7.61
C SER A 60 -6.45 -19.70 8.77
N GLY A 61 -7.45 -19.18 9.49
CA GLY A 61 -7.94 -19.74 10.74
C GLY A 61 -6.98 -19.53 11.92
N GLU A 62 -5.90 -18.76 11.73
CA GLU A 62 -4.90 -18.46 12.76
C GLU A 62 -5.12 -17.07 13.37
N LYS A 63 -4.67 -16.89 14.61
CA LYS A 63 -4.67 -15.59 15.29
C LYS A 63 -3.27 -15.02 15.34
N LEU A 64 -3.13 -13.75 14.97
CA LEU A 64 -1.85 -13.05 14.93
C LEU A 64 -1.60 -12.34 16.25
N ASP A 65 -0.37 -12.46 16.77
CA ASP A 65 0.10 -11.62 17.86
C ASP A 65 0.47 -10.24 17.33
N TYR A 66 -0.26 -9.23 17.78
CA TYR A 66 -0.07 -7.85 17.35
C TYR A 66 0.89 -7.10 18.27
N ASN A 67 1.83 -6.38 17.66
CA ASN A 67 2.57 -5.31 18.31
C ASN A 67 2.18 -3.97 17.69
N TYR A 68 2.40 -2.91 18.46
CA TYR A 68 2.06 -1.54 18.07
C TYR A 68 3.30 -0.67 18.07
N ILE A 69 3.38 0.26 17.14
CA ILE A 69 4.41 1.30 17.08
C ILE A 69 3.67 2.62 17.15
N SER A 70 4.06 3.50 18.08
CA SER A 70 3.45 4.83 18.17
C SER A 70 3.76 5.66 16.93
N ASN A 71 2.96 6.70 16.69
CA ASN A 71 3.20 7.61 15.56
C ASN A 71 4.55 8.35 15.74
N GLU A 72 4.93 8.64 16.98
CA GLU A 72 6.22 9.22 17.36
C GLU A 72 7.38 8.27 17.03
N ASP A 73 7.26 6.98 17.36
CA ASP A 73 8.28 5.98 17.05
C ASP A 73 8.40 5.75 15.55
N ALA A 74 7.29 5.77 14.82
CA ALA A 74 7.29 5.68 13.36
C ALA A 74 8.03 6.88 12.73
N MET A 75 7.79 8.10 13.21
CA MET A 75 8.53 9.28 12.79
C MET A 75 10.01 9.22 13.18
N ALA A 76 10.33 8.78 14.40
CA ALA A 76 11.71 8.62 14.86
C ALA A 76 12.49 7.63 13.99
N ARG A 77 11.84 6.56 13.51
CA ARG A 77 12.45 5.63 12.54
C ARG A 77 12.77 6.29 11.21
N VAL A 78 11.90 7.16 10.70
CA VAL A 78 12.17 7.94 9.48
C VAL A 78 13.41 8.82 9.68
N VAL A 79 13.47 9.58 10.78
CA VAL A 79 14.62 10.45 11.09
C VAL A 79 15.92 9.64 11.21
N SER A 80 15.87 8.52 11.92
CA SER A 80 17.04 7.64 12.10
C SER A 80 17.53 7.07 10.76
N ALA A 81 16.62 6.56 9.93
CA ALA A 81 16.96 6.05 8.61
C ALA A 81 17.49 7.13 7.68
N GLN A 82 16.97 8.36 7.77
CA GLN A 82 17.43 9.51 6.99
C GLN A 82 18.87 9.87 7.35
N ASN A 83 19.16 10.01 8.64
CA ASN A 83 20.52 10.31 9.12
C ASN A 83 21.52 9.22 8.70
N ALA A 84 21.12 7.94 8.76
CA ALA A 84 21.96 6.84 8.32
C ALA A 84 22.25 6.89 6.81
N ALA A 85 21.22 7.10 5.99
CA ALA A 85 21.33 7.20 4.54
C ALA A 85 22.17 8.41 4.09
N GLU A 86 22.09 9.53 4.82
CA GLU A 86 22.95 10.71 4.58
C GLU A 86 24.40 10.45 4.96
N ALA A 87 24.64 9.78 6.08
CA ALA A 87 25.99 9.47 6.55
C ALA A 87 26.74 8.49 5.63
N THR A 88 26.04 7.53 5.03
CA THR A 88 26.65 6.51 4.16
C THR A 88 26.58 6.84 2.67
N GLY A 89 25.73 7.80 2.27
CA GLY A 89 25.57 8.24 0.89
C GLY A 89 24.72 7.31 0.02
N LEU A 90 24.58 7.66 -1.26
CA LEU A 90 23.68 6.98 -2.21
C LEU A 90 24.16 5.58 -2.65
N GLU A 91 25.42 5.25 -2.37
CA GLU A 91 26.02 3.96 -2.72
C GLU A 91 25.57 2.83 -1.77
N ASP A 92 25.26 3.17 -0.52
CA ASP A 92 24.71 2.22 0.45
C ASP A 92 23.23 1.95 0.15
N LYS A 93 22.99 0.98 -0.74
CA LYS A 93 21.63 0.56 -1.11
C LYS A 93 20.81 0.03 0.07
N GLY A 94 21.47 -0.50 1.11
CA GLY A 94 20.79 -0.97 2.32
C GLY A 94 20.17 0.19 3.10
N ALA A 95 20.97 1.23 3.37
CA ALA A 95 20.49 2.43 4.04
C ALA A 95 19.41 3.17 3.23
N GLN A 96 19.60 3.29 1.91
CA GLN A 96 18.59 3.93 1.03
C GLN A 96 17.27 3.13 1.01
N SER A 97 17.33 1.80 0.97
CA SER A 97 16.14 0.96 1.00
C SER A 97 15.41 1.05 2.35
N ALA A 98 16.15 1.09 3.45
CA ALA A 98 15.59 1.25 4.78
C ALA A 98 14.89 2.62 4.95
N LEU A 99 15.50 3.69 4.43
CA LEU A 99 14.89 5.01 4.40
C LEU A 99 13.60 5.02 3.59
N ALA A 100 13.63 4.49 2.37
CA ALA A 100 12.45 4.41 1.51
C ALA A 100 11.31 3.63 2.18
N ALA A 101 11.61 2.49 2.79
CA ALA A 101 10.63 1.69 3.51
C ALA A 101 10.04 2.45 4.72
N ALA A 102 10.87 3.14 5.51
CA ALA A 102 10.41 3.92 6.65
C ALA A 102 9.51 5.09 6.23
N GLN A 103 9.93 5.88 5.22
CA GLN A 103 9.14 6.99 4.70
C GLN A 103 7.82 6.53 4.08
N TYR A 104 7.85 5.46 3.29
CA TYR A 104 6.65 4.89 2.68
C TYR A 104 5.66 4.43 3.75
N THR A 105 6.11 3.65 4.74
CA THR A 105 5.27 3.19 5.86
C THR A 105 4.66 4.36 6.63
N TYR A 106 5.45 5.39 6.93
CA TYR A 106 4.95 6.58 7.63
C TYR A 106 3.92 7.36 6.79
N SER A 107 4.15 7.45 5.48
CA SER A 107 3.23 8.09 4.54
C SER A 107 1.87 7.39 4.50
N THR A 108 1.86 6.06 4.33
CA THR A 108 0.64 5.29 4.09
C THR A 108 -0.08 4.88 5.37
N CYS A 109 0.65 4.60 6.46
CA CYS A 109 0.08 4.03 7.67
C CYS A 109 -0.05 5.02 8.83
N VAL A 110 0.52 6.23 8.73
CA VAL A 110 0.41 7.26 9.77
C VAL A 110 -0.22 8.54 9.23
N ARG A 111 0.30 9.08 8.12
CA ARG A 111 -0.23 10.33 7.54
C ARG A 111 -1.49 10.14 6.70
N GLY A 112 -1.68 8.94 6.13
CA GLY A 112 -2.85 8.62 5.31
C GLY A 112 -2.78 9.27 3.92
N ASP A 113 -1.58 9.43 3.36
CA ASP A 113 -1.39 10.12 2.08
C ASP A 113 -1.90 9.33 0.85
N ASN A 114 -2.21 8.04 1.02
CA ASN A 114 -2.56 7.13 -0.07
C ASN A 114 -4.06 6.79 -0.06
N THR A 115 -4.92 7.80 -0.13
CA THR A 115 -6.39 7.60 -0.20
C THR A 115 -7.01 8.34 -1.39
N PRO A 116 -8.21 7.92 -1.85
CA PRO A 116 -8.94 8.65 -2.89
C PRO A 116 -9.20 10.12 -2.53
N GLU A 117 -9.52 10.41 -1.26
CA GLU A 117 -9.77 11.77 -0.79
C GLU A 117 -8.50 12.64 -0.88
N TYR A 118 -7.34 12.09 -0.50
CA TYR A 118 -6.07 12.81 -0.59
C TYR A 118 -5.66 13.01 -2.05
N ALA A 119 -5.90 12.01 -2.91
CA ALA A 119 -5.66 12.13 -4.34
C ALA A 119 -6.57 13.20 -4.99
N GLN A 120 -7.85 13.25 -4.61
CA GLN A 120 -8.78 14.28 -5.06
C GLN A 120 -8.34 15.68 -4.62
N TYR A 121 -7.88 15.83 -3.37
CA TYR A 121 -7.30 17.07 -2.86
C TYR A 121 -6.10 17.54 -3.71
N LEU A 122 -5.26 16.62 -4.20
CA LEU A 122 -4.15 16.92 -5.12
C LEU A 122 -4.59 17.16 -6.58
N GLY A 123 -5.88 17.06 -6.89
CA GLY A 123 -6.44 17.27 -8.21
C GLY A 123 -6.29 16.08 -9.16
N TYR A 124 -6.09 14.87 -8.63
CA TYR A 124 -6.01 13.65 -9.44
C TYR A 124 -7.41 13.21 -9.87
N LEU A 125 -7.51 12.59 -11.03
CA LEU A 125 -8.75 11.93 -11.46
C LEU A 125 -8.92 10.61 -10.73
N ASP A 126 -10.13 10.31 -10.28
CA ASP A 126 -10.44 9.05 -9.62
C ASP A 126 -10.59 7.92 -10.64
N GLY A 127 -9.84 6.83 -10.45
CA GLY A 127 -9.84 5.69 -11.36
C GLY A 127 -11.16 4.91 -11.39
N LYS A 128 -11.92 4.88 -10.28
CA LYS A 128 -13.23 4.22 -10.21
C LYS A 128 -14.32 5.09 -10.82
N GLU A 129 -14.23 6.41 -10.71
CA GLU A 129 -15.14 7.31 -11.44
C GLU A 129 -14.90 7.26 -12.96
N LEU A 130 -13.63 7.18 -13.39
CA LEU A 130 -13.29 7.06 -14.80
C LEU A 130 -13.72 5.70 -15.40
N TYR A 131 -13.61 4.62 -14.63
CA TYR A 131 -13.80 3.24 -15.08
C TYR A 131 -14.68 2.43 -14.12
N PRO A 132 -15.97 2.79 -13.95
CA PRO A 132 -16.87 2.12 -12.99
C PRO A 132 -17.10 0.63 -13.29
N ASP A 133 -16.94 0.23 -14.55
CA ASP A 133 -17.13 -1.16 -15.00
C ASP A 133 -15.85 -2.01 -14.92
N LEU A 134 -14.71 -1.45 -14.45
CA LEU A 134 -13.51 -2.25 -14.23
C LEU A 134 -13.69 -3.09 -12.97
N ASP A 135 -13.98 -4.37 -13.17
CA ASP A 135 -13.93 -5.36 -12.10
C ASP A 135 -12.48 -5.55 -11.63
N PHE A 136 -12.26 -5.63 -10.32
CA PHE A 136 -10.93 -5.76 -9.72
C PHE A 136 -10.86 -7.04 -8.88
N ILE A 137 -9.65 -7.49 -8.61
CA ILE A 137 -9.39 -8.64 -7.74
C ILE A 137 -9.37 -8.15 -6.29
N PRO A 138 -10.32 -8.58 -5.44
CA PRO A 138 -10.32 -8.18 -4.03
C PRO A 138 -9.13 -8.79 -3.29
N PHE A 139 -8.63 -8.10 -2.28
CA PHE A 139 -7.53 -8.57 -1.44
C PHE A 139 -7.83 -9.92 -0.80
N GLN A 140 -9.08 -10.15 -0.38
CA GLN A 140 -9.51 -11.45 0.15
C GLN A 140 -9.28 -12.59 -0.84
N LYS A 141 -9.55 -12.38 -2.13
CA LYS A 141 -9.31 -13.40 -3.17
C LYS A 141 -7.82 -13.69 -3.32
N TYR A 142 -6.97 -12.66 -3.30
CA TYR A 142 -5.52 -12.85 -3.30
C TYR A 142 -5.05 -13.66 -2.09
N VAL A 143 -5.57 -13.38 -0.89
CA VAL A 143 -5.24 -14.14 0.32
C VAL A 143 -5.68 -15.61 0.21
N SER A 144 -6.87 -15.90 -0.32
CA SER A 144 -7.30 -17.27 -0.57
C SER A 144 -6.36 -18.01 -1.53
N GLU A 145 -5.99 -17.38 -2.66
CA GLU A 145 -5.03 -17.97 -3.60
C GLU A 145 -3.67 -18.24 -2.96
N LEU A 146 -3.23 -17.37 -2.04
CA LEU A 146 -1.97 -17.52 -1.31
C LEU A 146 -2.00 -18.74 -0.38
N ILE A 147 -3.09 -18.93 0.36
CA ILE A 147 -3.29 -20.07 1.26
C ILE A 147 -3.39 -21.38 0.47
N ASP A 148 -4.06 -21.35 -0.69
CA ASP A 148 -4.19 -22.49 -1.58
C ASP A 148 -2.88 -22.82 -2.35
N GLY A 149 -1.85 -21.97 -2.24
CA GLY A 149 -0.58 -22.13 -2.95
C GLY A 149 -0.70 -21.88 -4.47
N THR A 150 -1.75 -21.18 -4.90
CA THR A 150 -2.03 -20.88 -6.32
C THR A 150 -1.76 -19.41 -6.69
N ALA A 151 -1.50 -18.55 -5.71
CA ALA A 151 -1.11 -17.17 -5.94
C ALA A 151 0.17 -17.08 -6.78
N ARG A 152 0.19 -16.12 -7.70
CA ARG A 152 1.38 -15.82 -8.51
C ARG A 152 2.17 -14.71 -7.84
N SER A 153 3.50 -14.82 -7.87
CA SER A 153 4.36 -13.70 -7.52
C SER A 153 4.16 -12.57 -8.53
N ALA A 154 4.18 -11.33 -8.06
CA ALA A 154 3.96 -10.13 -8.87
C ALA A 154 4.97 -9.97 -10.03
N TYR A 155 6.11 -10.68 -9.97
CA TYR A 155 7.21 -10.58 -10.96
C TYR A 155 7.74 -11.94 -11.44
N ALA A 156 6.97 -13.03 -11.28
CA ALA A 156 7.35 -14.36 -11.77
C ALA A 156 6.89 -14.63 -13.21
#